data_AF-A0A8T5SAP4-F1
#
_entry.id   AF-A0A8T5SAP4-F1
#
_cell.length_a   1.000
_cell.length_b   1.000
_cell.length_c   1.000
_cell.angle_alpha   90.00
_cell.angle_beta   90.00
_cell.angle_gamma   90.00
#
_symmetry.space_group_name_H-M   'P 1'
#
loop_
_entity.id
_entity.type
_entity.pdbx_description
1 polymer ?
#
loop_
_entity_poly.entity_id
_entity_poly.type
_entity_poly.pdbx_seq_one_letter_code
_entity_poly.pdbx_strand_id
1 'polypeptide(L)'
;MVLGILLLLIFYSQPILILGFFGYIFISFVIGNQFAIYSDVTVPELRGTVNALSGIMLNIGGITENVIVSAFVQNNFLSLSITLILVMWLVGSFSWIIPYFYYLEESELRRLTILTREKDLRVQVV
;
A
#
# COMPACT_ATOMS: atom_id res chain seq x y z
N MET A 1 -14.89 -9.96 -0.36
CA MET A 1 -13.60 -10.58 0.05
C MET A 1 -13.51 -10.77 1.57
N VAL A 2 -13.75 -9.73 2.38
CA VAL A 2 -13.75 -9.80 3.87
C VAL A 2 -14.60 -10.95 4.42
N LEU A 3 -15.84 -11.12 3.93
CA LEU A 3 -16.75 -12.19 4.36
C LEU A 3 -16.20 -13.61 4.06
N GLY A 4 -15.50 -13.77 2.93
CA GLY A 4 -14.91 -15.06 2.53
C GLY A 4 -13.70 -15.44 3.38
N ILE A 5 -12.87 -14.46 3.76
CA ILE A 5 -11.73 -14.69 4.66
C ILE A 5 -12.22 -14.98 6.08
N LEU A 6 -13.27 -14.29 6.54
CA LEU A 6 -13.90 -14.55 7.84
C LEU A 6 -14.45 -15.99 7.93
N LEU A 7 -15.10 -16.47 6.86
CA LEU A 7 -15.57 -17.86 6.76
C LEU A 7 -14.40 -18.86 6.79
N LEU A 8 -13.32 -18.62 6.04
CA LEU A 8 -12.13 -19.47 6.05
C LEU A 8 -11.46 -19.54 7.44
N LEU A 9 -11.42 -18.42 8.15
CA LEU A 9 -10.90 -18.33 9.52
C LEU A 9 -11.70 -19.19 10.50
N ILE A 10 -13.03 -19.15 10.41
CA ILE A 10 -13.95 -19.95 11.24
C ILE A 10 -13.77 -21.45 10.97
N PHE A 11 -13.59 -21.85 9.70
CA PHE A 11 -13.51 -23.26 9.33
C PHE A 11 -12.14 -23.91 9.55
N TYR A 12 -11.04 -23.17 9.36
CA TYR A 12 -9.70 -23.76 9.37
C TYR A 12 -8.83 -23.39 10.57
N SER A 13 -9.15 -22.35 11.34
CA SER A 13 -8.46 -21.95 12.59
C SER A 13 -6.91 -22.06 12.54
N GLN A 14 -6.31 -21.86 11.37
CA GLN A 14 -4.86 -21.93 11.21
C GLN A 14 -4.26 -20.59 11.65
N PRO A 15 -3.24 -20.56 12.51
CA PRO A 15 -2.56 -19.33 12.93
C PRO A 15 -2.09 -18.46 11.76
N ILE A 16 -1.74 -19.09 10.63
CA ILE A 16 -1.28 -18.40 9.43
C ILE A 16 -2.41 -17.65 8.69
N LEU A 17 -3.65 -18.15 8.77
CA LEU A 17 -4.83 -17.45 8.24
C LEU A 17 -5.08 -16.16 9.02
N ILE A 18 -4.94 -16.21 10.35
CA ILE A 18 -5.11 -15.06 11.24
C ILE A 18 -4.04 -14.01 10.95
N LEU A 19 -2.76 -14.42 10.89
CA LEU A 19 -1.65 -13.50 10.63
C LEU A 19 -1.75 -12.83 9.25
N GLY A 20 -2.07 -13.59 8.20
CA GLY A 20 -2.25 -13.02 6.87
C GLY A 20 -3.47 -12.09 6.78
N PHE A 21 -4.54 -12.35 7.53
CA PHE A 21 -5.67 -11.44 7.63
C PHE A 21 -5.31 -10.13 8.33
N PHE A 22 -4.45 -10.16 9.36
CA PHE A 22 -3.90 -8.92 9.90
C PHE A 22 -3.03 -8.19 8.87
N GLY A 23 -2.18 -8.92 8.13
CA GLY A 23 -1.41 -8.35 7.01
C GLY A 23 -2.29 -7.65 5.98
N TYR A 24 -3.42 -8.25 5.62
CA TYR A 24 -4.44 -7.64 4.76
C TYR A 24 -4.96 -6.31 5.32
N ILE A 25 -5.37 -6.32 6.58
CA ILE A 25 -5.93 -5.14 7.24
C ILE A 25 -4.90 -4.03 7.25
N PHE A 26 -3.66 -4.33 7.64
CA PHE A 26 -2.58 -3.34 7.65
C PHE A 26 -2.35 -2.74 6.27
N ILE A 27 -2.20 -3.56 5.23
CA ILE A 27 -2.04 -3.06 3.85
C ILE A 27 -3.25 -2.19 3.43
N SER A 28 -4.47 -2.59 3.78
CA SER A 28 -5.69 -1.87 3.40
C SER A 28 -5.75 -0.46 3.98
N PHE A 29 -5.27 -0.26 5.21
CA PHE A 29 -5.15 1.07 5.79
C PHE A 29 -4.19 1.95 4.99
N VAL A 30 -3.06 1.40 4.54
CA VAL A 30 -2.06 2.23 3.89
C VAL A 30 -2.38 2.50 2.42
N ILE A 31 -2.95 1.53 1.70
CA ILE A 31 -3.45 1.74 0.33
C ILE A 31 -4.50 2.85 0.30
N GLY A 32 -5.40 2.90 1.30
CA GLY A 32 -6.42 3.95 1.39
C GLY A 32 -5.85 5.37 1.51
N ASN A 33 -4.63 5.50 2.04
CA ASN A 33 -3.97 6.79 2.27
C ASN A 33 -2.89 7.13 1.22
N GLN A 34 -2.58 6.20 0.31
CA GLN A 34 -1.49 6.32 -0.65
C GLN A 34 -1.59 7.57 -1.54
N PHE A 35 -2.79 7.90 -2.02
CA PHE A 35 -2.99 9.09 -2.84
C PHE A 35 -2.79 10.40 -2.08
N ALA A 36 -3.18 10.44 -0.80
CA ALA A 36 -2.96 11.61 0.06
C ALA A 36 -1.46 11.82 0.27
N ILE A 37 -0.74 10.74 0.62
CA ILE A 37 0.73 10.73 0.77
C ILE A 37 1.41 11.26 -0.50
N TYR A 38 1.08 10.74 -1.68
CA TYR A 38 1.68 11.20 -2.92
C TYR A 38 1.37 12.67 -3.22
N SER A 39 0.16 13.14 -2.89
CA SER A 39 -0.17 14.55 -3.06
C SER A 39 0.67 15.46 -2.15
N ASP A 40 0.96 15.00 -0.93
CA ASP A 40 1.70 15.73 0.10
C ASP A 40 3.21 15.75 -0.12
N VAL A 41 3.80 14.73 -0.74
CA VAL A 41 5.26 14.69 -0.98
C VAL A 41 5.66 15.04 -2.41
N THR A 42 4.76 14.87 -3.39
CA THR A 42 5.10 15.11 -4.80
C THR A 42 4.84 16.56 -5.21
N VAL A 43 5.80 17.14 -5.94
CA VAL A 43 5.62 18.45 -6.60
C VAL A 43 4.42 18.43 -7.55
N PRO A 44 3.62 19.51 -7.65
CA PRO A 44 2.36 19.50 -8.40
C PRO A 44 2.48 19.01 -9.84
N GLU A 45 3.59 19.34 -10.50
CA GLU A 45 3.89 19.03 -11.90
C GLU A 45 4.07 17.51 -12.14
N LEU A 46 4.52 16.78 -11.13
CA LEU A 46 4.81 15.33 -11.23
C LEU A 46 3.71 14.44 -10.65
N ARG A 47 2.70 15.00 -9.98
CA ARG A 47 1.61 14.23 -9.35
C ARG A 47 0.89 13.31 -10.34
N GLY A 48 0.63 13.79 -11.56
CA GLY A 48 0.00 12.99 -12.61
C GLY A 48 0.84 11.77 -12.99
N THR A 49 2.14 11.97 -13.18
CA THR A 49 3.11 10.92 -13.52
C THR A 49 3.24 9.87 -12.42
N VAL A 50 3.36 10.31 -11.16
CA VAL A 50 3.45 9.40 -10.00
C VAL A 50 2.18 8.56 -9.87
N ASN A 51 1.00 9.17 -10.03
CA ASN A 51 -0.26 8.43 -10.03
C ASN A 51 -0.37 7.44 -11.19
N ALA A 52 0.08 7.81 -12.39
CA ALA A 52 0.10 6.91 -13.54
C ALA A 52 1.02 5.70 -13.31
N LEU A 53 2.23 5.94 -12.79
CA LEU A 53 3.18 4.87 -12.44
C LEU A 53 2.62 3.95 -11.35
N SER A 54 2.00 4.53 -10.31
CA SER A 54 1.31 3.76 -9.27
C SER A 54 0.22 2.88 -9.86
N GLY A 55 -0.57 3.40 -10.82
CA GLY A 55 -1.59 2.64 -11.54
C GLY A 55 -1.00 1.49 -12.35
N ILE A 56 0.11 1.72 -13.06
CA ILE A 56 0.81 0.67 -13.82
C ILE A 56 1.31 -0.44 -12.87
N MET A 57 1.94 -0.07 -11.76
CA MET A 57 2.45 -1.05 -10.79
C MET A 57 1.33 -1.88 -10.16
N LEU A 58 0.19 -1.26 -9.84
CA LEU A 58 -0.99 -1.98 -9.33
C LEU A 58 -1.52 -2.99 -10.35
N ASN A 59 -1.59 -2.61 -11.62
CA ASN A 59 -2.04 -3.53 -12.68
C ASN A 59 -1.06 -4.69 -12.87
N ILE A 60 0.25 -4.42 -12.91
CA ILE A 60 1.27 -5.47 -13.00
C ILE A 60 1.14 -6.43 -11.81
N GLY A 61 1.08 -5.90 -10.59
CA GLY A 61 0.91 -6.70 -9.38
C GLY A 61 -0.35 -7.58 -9.44
N GLY A 62 -1.49 -7.00 -9.81
CA GLY A 62 -2.76 -7.73 -9.93
C GLY A 62 -2.73 -8.81 -11.01
N ILE A 63 -2.07 -8.59 -12.14
CA ILE A 63 -1.91 -9.61 -13.19
C ILE A 63 -1.00 -10.75 -12.68
N THR A 64 0.17 -10.40 -12.14
CA THR A 64 1.14 -11.39 -11.63
C THR A 64 0.54 -12.23 -10.51
N GLU A 65 -0.15 -11.61 -9.54
CA GLU A 65 -0.83 -12.31 -8.45
C GLU A 65 -1.89 -13.28 -8.99
N ASN A 66 -2.76 -12.83 -9.89
CA ASN A 66 -3.79 -13.70 -10.46
C ASN A 66 -3.21 -14.90 -11.23
N VAL A 67 -2.12 -14.70 -11.97
CA VAL A 67 -1.43 -15.79 -12.70
C VAL A 67 -0.86 -16.82 -11.72
N ILE A 68 -0.19 -16.36 -10.67
CA ILE A 68 0.39 -17.23 -9.63
C ILE A 68 -0.72 -18.03 -8.96
N VAL A 69 -1.77 -17.36 -8.46
CA VAL A 69 -2.87 -18.01 -7.75
C VAL A 69 -3.60 -19.01 -8.64
N SER A 70 -3.87 -18.64 -9.89
CA SER A 70 -4.52 -19.52 -10.86
C SER A 70 -3.70 -20.79 -11.12
N ALA A 71 -2.37 -20.66 -11.26
CA ALA A 71 -1.48 -21.81 -11.47
C ALA A 71 -1.49 -22.78 -10.27
N PHE A 72 -1.55 -22.28 -9.04
CA PHE A 72 -1.62 -23.14 -7.87
C PHE A 72 -2.99 -23.79 -7.67
N VAL A 73 -4.08 -23.08 -7.97
CA VAL A 73 -5.45 -23.63 -7.90
C VAL A 73 -5.64 -24.74 -8.94
N GLN A 74 -5.14 -24.56 -10.16
CA GLN A 74 -5.21 -25.59 -11.21
C GLN A 74 -4.51 -26.90 -10.84
N ASN A 75 -3.47 -26.82 -10.01
CA ASN A 75 -2.74 -27.99 -9.50
C ASN A 75 -3.36 -28.60 -8.22
N ASN A 76 -4.62 -28.27 -7.89
CA ASN A 76 -5.34 -28.71 -6.68
C ASN A 76 -4.69 -28.29 -5.35
N PHE A 77 -3.77 -27.31 -5.35
CA PHE A 77 -3.12 -26.81 -4.15
C PHE A 77 -3.83 -25.58 -3.56
N LEU A 78 -5.14 -25.66 -3.36
CA LEU A 78 -5.96 -24.52 -2.92
C LEU A 78 -5.51 -23.97 -1.55
N SER A 79 -5.23 -24.84 -0.58
CA SER A 79 -4.73 -24.45 0.75
C SER A 79 -3.36 -23.75 0.68
N LEU A 80 -2.47 -24.26 -0.19
CA LEU A 80 -1.15 -23.67 -0.39
C LEU A 80 -1.25 -22.31 -1.10
N SER A 81 -2.16 -22.17 -2.05
CA SER A 81 -2.45 -20.91 -2.75
C SER A 81 -2.85 -19.81 -1.76
N ILE A 82 -3.82 -20.13 -0.89
CA ILE A 82 -4.32 -19.20 0.14
C ILE A 82 -3.19 -18.83 1.11
N THR A 83 -2.40 -19.81 1.55
CA THR A 83 -1.28 -19.58 2.45
C THR A 83 -0.23 -18.67 1.81
N LEU A 84 0.08 -18.85 0.53
CA LEU A 84 1.08 -18.08 -0.19
C LEU A 84 0.64 -16.61 -0.36
N ILE A 85 -0.63 -16.37 -0.72
CA ILE A 85 -1.21 -15.01 -0.77
C ILE A 85 -1.06 -14.32 0.59
N LEU A 86 -1.41 -15.02 1.66
CA LEU A 86 -1.37 -14.47 3.01
C LEU A 86 0.03 -14.16 3.49
N VAL A 87 1.02 -14.99 3.15
CA VAL A 87 2.44 -14.71 3.41
C VAL A 87 2.90 -13.51 2.60
N MET A 88 2.55 -13.41 1.31
CA MET A 88 2.88 -12.24 0.49
C MET A 88 2.30 -10.96 1.09
N TRP A 89 1.07 -10.99 1.59
CA TRP A 89 0.44 -9.84 2.22
C TRP A 89 1.07 -9.49 3.57
N LEU A 90 1.42 -10.48 4.37
CA LEU A 90 2.13 -10.24 5.62
C LEU A 90 3.49 -9.57 5.35
N VAL A 91 4.28 -10.10 4.41
CA VAL A 91 5.57 -9.53 4.02
C VAL A 91 5.38 -8.13 3.43
N GLY A 92 4.41 -7.96 2.53
CA GLY A 92 4.10 -6.67 1.91
C GLY A 92 3.68 -5.60 2.92
N SER A 93 3.05 -5.99 4.03
CA SER A 93 2.68 -5.05 5.09
C SER A 93 3.89 -4.40 5.75
N PHE A 94 5.02 -5.12 5.85
CA PHE A 94 6.26 -4.56 6.40
C PHE A 94 6.95 -3.59 5.43
N SER A 95 6.75 -3.74 4.12
CA SER A 95 7.31 -2.82 3.13
C SER A 95 6.82 -1.38 3.32
N TRP A 96 5.67 -1.18 3.96
CA TRP A 96 5.13 0.14 4.29
C TRP A 96 5.88 0.90 5.39
N ILE A 97 6.74 0.23 6.16
CA ILE A 97 7.60 0.89 7.15
C ILE A 97 8.54 1.89 6.46
N ILE A 98 9.02 1.58 5.25
CA ILE A 98 9.94 2.44 4.51
C ILE A 98 9.25 3.76 4.10
N PRO A 99 8.10 3.75 3.37
CA PRO A 99 7.35 4.96 3.08
C PRO A 99 6.95 5.77 4.32
N TYR A 100 6.70 5.12 5.46
CA TYR A 100 6.34 5.83 6.69
C TYR A 100 7.45 6.77 7.17
N PHE A 101 8.69 6.28 7.22
CA PHE A 101 9.83 7.11 7.62
C PHE A 101 10.13 8.21 6.59
N TYR A 102 10.13 7.88 5.31
CA TYR A 102 10.35 8.86 4.24
C TYR A 102 9.24 9.93 4.19
N TYR A 103 7.98 9.55 4.38
CA TYR A 103 6.86 10.49 4.38
C TYR A 103 7.00 11.52 5.50
N LEU A 104 7.34 11.09 6.71
CA LEU A 104 7.53 12.00 7.85
C LEU A 104 8.58 13.07 7.53
N GLU A 105 9.76 12.65 7.07
CA GLU A 105 10.86 13.55 6.71
C GLU A 105 10.46 14.52 5.58
N GLU A 106 9.91 14.00 4.49
CA GLU A 106 9.57 14.81 3.32
C GLU A 106 8.42 15.79 3.60
N SER A 107 7.44 15.37 4.41
CA SER A 107 6.29 16.19 4.79
C SER A 107 6.70 17.42 5.62
N GLU A 108 7.65 17.24 6.55
CA GLU A 108 8.19 18.33 7.36
C GLU A 108 8.99 19.32 6.50
N LEU A 109 9.85 18.80 5.62
CA LEU A 109 10.65 19.62 4.71
C LEU A 109 9.75 20.48 3.80
N ARG A 110 8.68 19.89 3.26
CA ARG A 110 7.75 20.62 2.40
C ARG A 110 6.98 21.68 3.17
N ARG A 111 6.56 21.39 4.41
CA ARG A 111 5.90 22.36 5.29
C ARG A 111 6.80 23.56 5.57
N LEU A 112 8.08 23.33 5.87
CA LEU A 112 9.06 24.40 6.07
C LEU A 112 9.27 25.24 4.79
N THR A 113 9.31 24.60 3.64
CA THR A 113 9.47 25.28 2.34
C THR A 113 8.28 26.21 2.05
N ILE A 114 7.05 25.74 2.30
CA ILE A 114 5.84 26.55 2.12
C ILE A 114 5.86 27.76 3.08
N LEU A 115 6.16 27.54 4.36
CA LEU A 115 6.23 28.62 5.36
C LEU A 115 7.29 29.66 5.02
N THR A 116 8.43 29.24 4.46
CA THR A 116 9.50 30.15 4.05
C THR A 116 9.04 31.00 2.86
N ARG A 117 8.42 30.39 1.83
CA ARG A 117 7.84 31.13 0.70
C ARG A 117 6.76 32.12 1.12
N GLU A 118 5.90 31.75 2.07
CA GLU A 118 4.87 32.66 2.59
C GLU A 118 5.48 33.87 3.32
N LYS A 119 6.58 33.68 4.06
CA LYS A 119 7.30 34.78 4.71
C LYS A 119 7.92 35.71 3.66
N ASP A 120 8.60 35.16 2.65
CA ASP A 120 9.23 35.94 1.59
C ASP A 120 8.21 36.78 0.81
N LEU A 121 7.05 36.20 0.49
CA LEU A 121 5.95 36.92 -0.17
C LEU A 121 5.38 38.03 0.69
N ARG A 122 5.29 37.86 2.02
CA ARG A 122 4.83 38.93 2.92
C ARG A 122 5.83 40.07 3.04
N VAL A 123 7.14 39.77 3.02
CA VAL A 123 8.20 40.79 3.07
C VAL A 123 8.25 41.62 1.78
N GLN A 124 7.94 41.04 0.62
CA GLN A 124 7.90 41.78 -0.65
C GLN A 124 6.68 42.71 -0.81
N VAL A 125 5.64 42.53 0.01
CA VAL A 125 4.38 43.29 -0.07
C VAL A 125 4.38 44.50 0.88
N VAL A 126 5.41 44.65 1.72
CA VAL A 126 5.62 45.77 2.65
C VAL A 126 6.73 46.69 2.13
#